data_AF-A0A836W123-F1
#
_entry.id   AF-A0A836W123-F1
#
_cell.length_a   1.000
_cell.length_b   1.000
_cell.length_c   1.000
_cell.angle_alpha   90.00
_cell.angle_beta   90.00
_cell.angle_gamma   90.00
#
_symmetry.space_group_name_H-M   'P 1'
#
loop_
_entity.id
_entity.type
_entity.pdbx_description
1 polymer ?
#
loop_
_entity_poly.entity_id
_entity_poly.type
_entity_poly.pdbx_seq_one_letter_code
_entity_poly.pdbx_strand_id
1 'polypeptide(L)' 'MTNGDPYTIEMTDDQSILRVDESLLDAVAREVLCAENVRAAEVSIVLLDNAAIHKLNRQYLG' A
#
# COMPACT_ATOMS: atom_id res chain seq x y z
N MET A 1 -10.86 -11.55 16.34
CA MET A 1 -10.19 -10.51 17.15
C MET A 1 -8.81 -11.02 17.51
N THR A 2 -7.81 -10.80 16.65
CA THR A 2 -6.43 -11.22 16.90
C THR A 2 -5.67 -10.05 17.50
N ASN A 3 -5.40 -10.16 18.79
CA ASN A 3 -4.43 -9.33 19.47
C ASN A 3 -3.04 -9.74 18.94
N GLY A 4 -2.37 -8.94 18.11
CA GLY A 4 -0.99 -9.28 17.70
C GLY A 4 -0.42 -8.72 16.39
N ASP A 5 -1.21 -8.08 15.52
CA ASP A 5 -0.66 -7.43 14.33
C ASP A 5 -0.47 -5.92 14.57
N PRO A 6 0.79 -5.41 14.62
CA PRO A 6 1.04 -4.00 14.87
C PRO A 6 0.83 -3.11 13.63
N TYR A 7 0.49 -3.68 12.47
CA TYR A 7 0.32 -2.96 11.22
C TYR A 7 -1.13 -2.97 10.75
N THR A 8 -1.71 -1.78 10.59
CA THR A 8 -2.94 -1.57 9.84
C THR A 8 -2.56 -1.21 8.41
N ILE A 9 -2.94 -2.04 7.45
CA ILE A 9 -2.67 -1.81 6.03
C ILE A 9 -4.00 -1.79 5.30
N GLU A 10 -4.31 -0.67 4.65
CA GLU A 10 -5.50 -0.50 3.83
C GLU A 10 -5.08 -0.43 2.36
N MET A 11 -5.79 -1.16 1.48
CA MET A 11 -5.51 -1.18 0.05
C MET A 11 -6.69 -0.67 -0.74
N THR A 12 -6.39 0.13 -1.76
CA THR A 12 -7.37 0.58 -2.75
C THR A 12 -6.79 0.36 -4.14
N ASP A 13 -7.48 -0.44 -4.95
CA ASP A 13 -7.13 -0.67 -6.35
C ASP A 13 -8.02 0.17 -7.27
N ASP A 14 -7.51 1.33 -7.69
CA ASP A 14 -8.21 2.30 -8.53
C ASP A 14 -7.78 2.20 -10.01
N GLN A 15 -7.00 1.18 -10.37
CA GLN A 15 -6.69 0.86 -11.76
C GLN A 15 -7.51 -0.33 -12.26
N SER A 16 -7.59 -0.50 -13.58
CA SER A 16 -8.37 -1.57 -14.23
C SER A 16 -7.57 -2.37 -15.25
N ILE A 17 -6.26 -2.14 -15.33
CA ILE A 17 -5.35 -2.68 -16.34
C ILE A 17 -4.80 -4.05 -15.93
N LEU A 18 -4.42 -4.22 -14.66
CA LEU A 18 -3.80 -5.44 -14.15
C LEU A 18 -4.61 -6.00 -12.99
N ARG A 19 -4.73 -7.32 -12.92
CA ARG A 19 -5.18 -7.97 -11.70
C ARG A 19 -4.01 -8.04 -10.73
N VAL A 20 -4.26 -7.59 -9.51
CA VAL A 20 -3.29 -7.56 -8.44
C VAL A 20 -3.68 -8.59 -7.39
N ASP A 21 -2.68 -9.28 -6.87
CA ASP A 21 -2.84 -10.16 -5.71
C ASP A 21 -2.69 -9.32 -4.44
N GLU A 22 -3.82 -8.88 -3.89
CA GLU A 22 -3.87 -8.06 -2.66
C GLU A 22 -3.28 -8.81 -1.45
N SER A 23 -3.43 -10.13 -1.40
CA SER A 23 -2.88 -10.92 -0.28
C SER A 23 -1.36 -10.97 -0.33
N LEU A 24 -0.79 -11.09 -1.53
CA LEU A 24 0.66 -11.00 -1.72
C LEU A 24 1.18 -9.60 -1.38
N LEU A 25 0.49 -8.55 -1.81
CA LEU A 25 0.88 -7.17 -1.48
C LEU A 25 0.84 -6.91 0.02
N ASP A 26 -0.19 -7.39 0.73
CA ASP A 26 -0.30 -7.24 2.19
C ASP A 26 0.87 -7.93 2.88
N ALA A 27 1.18 -9.16 2.48
CA ALA A 27 2.31 -9.90 3.01
C ALA A 27 3.65 -9.17 2.78
N VAL A 28 3.90 -8.67 1.56
CA VAL A 28 5.13 -7.93 1.24
C VAL A 28 5.20 -6.62 2.02
N ALA A 29 4.11 -5.87 2.15
CA ALA A 29 4.10 -4.63 2.90
C ALA A 29 4.41 -4.86 4.40
N ARG A 30 3.85 -5.92 5.00
CA ARG A 30 4.18 -6.32 6.38
C ARG A 30 5.64 -6.74 6.52
N GLU A 31 6.17 -7.50 5.55
CA GLU A 31 7.56 -7.93 5.55
C GLU A 31 8.52 -6.73 5.51
N VAL A 32 8.24 -5.74 4.67
CA VAL A 32 9.02 -4.50 4.59
C VAL A 32 8.98 -3.73 5.91
N LEU A 33 7.79 -3.51 6.49
CA LEU A 33 7.65 -2.81 7.78
C LEU A 33 8.41 -3.52 8.90
N CYS A 34 8.36 -4.85 8.91
CA CYS A 34 9.11 -5.68 9.86
C CYS A 34 10.63 -5.54 9.66
N ALA A 35 11.12 -5.64 8.41
CA ALA A 35 12.53 -5.52 8.07
C ALA A 35 13.11 -4.14 8.45
N GLU A 36 12.32 -3.08 8.31
CA GLU A 36 12.67 -1.72 8.71
C GLU A 36 12.52 -1.47 10.23
N ASN A 37 12.24 -2.52 11.02
CA ASN A 37 12.03 -2.45 12.47
C ASN A 37 10.92 -1.47 12.89
N VAL A 38 9.90 -1.31 12.06
CA VAL A 38 8.75 -0.46 12.38
C VAL A 38 7.94 -1.16 13.47
N ARG A 39 7.78 -0.50 14.62
CA ARG A 39 7.10 -1.10 15.79
C ARG A 39 5.59 -1.21 15.60
N ALA A 40 4.99 -0.23 14.93
CA ALA A 40 3.57 -0.18 14.57
C ALA A 40 3.39 0.88 13.48
N ALA A 41 2.43 0.66 12.57
CA ALA A 41 2.15 1.57 11.48
C ALA A 41 0.70 1.47 11.01
N GLU A 42 0.20 2.59 10.49
CA GLU A 42 -1.01 2.64 9.67
C GLU A 42 -0.59 3.14 8.29
N VAL A 43 -0.83 2.33 7.26
CA VAL A 43 -0.38 2.57 5.89
C VAL A 43 -1.54 2.35 4.93
N SER A 44 -1.80 3.34 4.07
CA SER A 44 -2.71 3.20 2.94
C SER A 44 -1.91 3.03 1.65
N ILE A 45 -2.17 1.95 0.91
CA ILE A 45 -1.56 1.66 -0.39
C ILE A 45 -2.62 1.84 -1.46
N VAL A 46 -2.37 2.73 -2.42
CA VAL A 46 -3.28 2.99 -3.54
C VAL A 46 -2.60 2.59 -4.85
N LEU A 47 -3.22 1.66 -5.58
CA LEU A 47 -2.81 1.27 -6.93
C LEU A 47 -3.53 2.18 -7.92
N LEU A 48 -2.77 2.88 -8.75
CA LEU A 48 -3.27 3.87 -9.69
C LEU A 48 -2.79 3.57 -11.09
N ASP A 49 -3.60 3.97 -12.07
CA ASP A 49 -3.15 3.95 -13.44
C ASP A 49 -2.11 5.06 -13.71
N ASN A 50 -1.46 4.97 -14.87
CA ASN A 50 -0.41 5.90 -15.24
C ASN A 50 -0.91 7.35 -15.34
N ALA A 51 -2.16 7.56 -15.78
CA ALA A 51 -2.71 8.90 -15.93
C ALA A 51 -2.97 9.55 -14.56
N ALA A 52 -3.50 8.79 -13.61
CA ALA A 52 -3.77 9.21 -12.25
C ALA A 52 -2.48 9.52 -11.48
N ILE A 53 -1.46 8.65 -11.54
CA ILE A 53 -0.19 8.94 -10.86
C ILE A 53 0.53 10.15 -11.46
N HIS A 54 0.48 10.35 -12.78
CA HIS A 54 1.04 11.56 -13.40
C HIS A 54 0.31 12.84 -12.95
N LYS A 55 -1.00 12.78 -12.71
CA LYS A 55 -1.76 13.90 -12.15
C LYS A 55 -1.32 14.21 -10.71
N LEU A 56 -1.19 13.19 -9.87
CA LEU A 56 -0.74 13.35 -8.48
C LEU A 56 0.70 13.84 -8.39
N ASN A 57 1.62 13.28 -9.19
CA ASN A 57 3.01 13.72 -9.20
C ASN A 57 3.14 15.20 -9.55
N ARG A 58 2.41 15.69 -10.56
CA ARG A 58 2.36 17.13 -10.87
C ARG A 58 1.79 17.98 -9.72
N GLN A 59 0.87 17.41 -8.94
CA GLN A 59 0.22 18.11 -7.84
C GLN A 59 1.12 18.22 -6.60
N TYR A 60 1.85 17.16 -6.26
CA TYR A 60 2.58 17.06 -4.99
C TYR A 60 4.10 17.14 -5.13
N LEU A 61 4.65 16.77 -6.28
CA LEU A 61 6.10 16.61 -6.48
C LEU A 61 6.69 17.59 -7.50
N GLY A 62 5.84 18.36 -8.23
CA GLY A 62 6.25 19.46 -9.10
C GLY A 62 7.17 19.06 -10.24
#